data_AF-A0A3N5YUE6-F1
#
_entry.id   AF-A0A3N5YUE6-F1
#
_cell.length_a   1.000
_cell.length_b   1.000
_cell.length_c   1.000
_cell.angle_alpha   90.00
_cell.angle_beta   90.00
_cell.angle_gamma   90.00
#
_symmetry.space_group_name_H-M   'P 1'
#
loop_
_entity.id
_entity.type
_entity.pdbx_description
1 polymer ?
#
loop_
_entity_poly.entity_id
_entity_poly.type
_entity_poly.pdbx_seq_one_letter_code
_entity_poly.pdbx_strand_id
1 'polypeptide(L)' 'MPVPTGRVAPAQPAMPPPRRCPRCGIRLEHERTFVTKGLTGVPSTEHRFACPACDARYRWSSRDERWRELS' A
#
# COMPACT_ATOMS: atom_id res chain seq x y z
N MET A 1 35.24 -9.07 20.28
CA MET A 1 34.17 -9.72 19.49
C MET A 1 33.22 -8.64 18.99
N PRO A 2 33.25 -8.19 17.73
CA PRO A 2 32.28 -7.22 17.23
C PRO A 2 30.95 -7.92 16.93
N VAL A 3 29.87 -7.43 17.55
CA VAL A 3 28.49 -7.85 17.26
C VAL A 3 28.15 -7.48 15.82
N PRO A 4 27.61 -8.40 14.98
CA PRO A 4 27.09 -8.02 13.69
C PRO A 4 25.80 -7.24 13.94
N THR A 5 25.87 -5.91 13.83
CA THR A 5 24.70 -5.05 13.74
C THR A 5 23.96 -5.45 12.46
N GLY A 6 23.02 -6.38 12.61
CA GLY A 6 22.16 -6.86 11.55
C GLY A 6 21.52 -5.65 10.89
N ARG A 7 21.95 -5.38 9.66
CA ARG A 7 21.39 -4.36 8.79
C ARG A 7 19.95 -4.79 8.52
N VAL A 8 19.02 -4.32 9.34
CA VAL A 8 17.59 -4.47 9.10
C VAL A 8 17.36 -3.79 7.76
N ALA A 9 17.28 -4.61 6.70
CA ALA A 9 16.85 -4.13 5.41
C ALA A 9 15.58 -3.32 5.66
N PRO A 10 15.46 -2.08 5.15
CA PRO A 10 14.22 -1.34 5.30
C PRO A 10 13.14 -2.26 4.78
N ALA A 11 12.21 -2.65 5.66
CA ALA A 11 11.08 -3.49 5.29
C ALA A 11 10.46 -2.80 4.08
N GLN A 12 10.67 -3.39 2.89
CA GLN A 12 10.12 -2.82 1.68
C GLN A 12 8.62 -2.71 1.96
N PRO A 13 8.01 -1.53 1.83
CA PRO A 13 6.58 -1.39 2.06
C PRO A 13 5.93 -2.43 1.15
N ALA A 14 5.29 -3.42 1.78
CA ALA A 14 4.79 -4.59 1.08
C ALA A 14 3.95 -4.08 -0.09
N MET A 15 4.45 -4.25 -1.31
CA MET A 15 3.77 -3.71 -2.47
C MET A 15 2.43 -4.43 -2.54
N PRO A 16 1.30 -3.72 -2.56
CA PRO A 16 0.00 -4.36 -2.64
C PRO A 16 -0.07 -5.27 -3.87
N PRO A 17 -0.78 -6.41 -3.77
CA PRO A 17 -0.98 -7.28 -4.92
C PRO A 17 -1.74 -6.52 -6.02
N PRO A 18 -1.36 -6.64 -7.30
CA PRO A 18 -2.03 -5.92 -8.38
C PRO A 18 -3.49 -6.32 -8.43
N ARG A 19 -4.40 -5.40 -8.09
CA ARG A 19 -5.84 -5.61 -8.22
C ARG A 19 -6.40 -4.99 -9.48
N ARG A 20 -7.42 -5.66 -10.02
CA ARG A 20 -8.27 -5.17 -11.08
C ARG A 20 -9.50 -4.52 -10.45
N CYS A 21 -10.00 -3.45 -11.05
CA CYS A 21 -11.25 -2.83 -10.66
C CYS A 21 -12.39 -3.85 -10.76
N PRO A 22 -13.22 -4.06 -9.71
CA PRO A 22 -14.33 -5.01 -9.77
C PRO A 22 -15.43 -4.57 -10.75
N ARG A 23 -15.51 -3.27 -11.08
CA ARG A 23 -16.54 -2.71 -11.97
C ARG A 23 -16.21 -2.89 -13.44
N CYS A 24 -14.95 -2.65 -13.81
CA CYS A 24 -14.52 -2.63 -15.21
C CYS A 24 -13.42 -3.65 -15.54
N GLY A 25 -12.91 -4.41 -14.57
CA GLY A 25 -11.89 -5.46 -14.78
C GLY A 25 -10.50 -4.93 -15.17
N ILE A 26 -10.33 -3.62 -15.27
CA ILE A 26 -9.09 -2.94 -15.67
C ILE A 26 -8.12 -2.88 -14.49
N ARG A 27 -6.82 -2.98 -14.78
CA ARG A 27 -5.77 -2.87 -13.77
C ARG A 27 -5.85 -1.49 -13.11
N LEU A 28 -5.84 -1.49 -11.78
CA LEU A 28 -5.77 -0.26 -11.02
C LEU A 28 -4.38 0.35 -11.20
N GLU A 29 -4.34 1.64 -11.47
CA GLU A 29 -3.11 2.38 -11.64
C GLU A 29 -2.67 2.96 -10.29
N HIS A 30 -1.40 2.78 -9.94
CA HIS A 30 -0.87 3.25 -8.67
C HIS A 30 -0.69 4.76 -8.72
N GLU A 31 -1.49 5.50 -7.96
CA GLU A 31 -1.39 6.95 -7.91
C GLU A 31 -0.28 7.40 -6.95
N ARG A 32 -0.35 6.92 -5.70
CA ARG A 32 0.50 7.44 -4.62
C ARG A 32 0.57 6.49 -3.43
N THR A 33 1.71 6.51 -2.74
CA THR A 33 1.93 5.77 -1.50
C THR A 33 2.09 6.76 -0.36
N PHE A 34 1.36 6.51 0.73
CA PHE A 34 1.45 7.24 1.98
C PHE A 34 2.09 6.34 3.02
N VAL A 35 3.18 6.81 3.63
CA VAL A 35 3.76 6.14 4.79
C VAL A 35 3.47 7.01 5.99
N THR A 36 2.53 6.59 6.82
CA THR A 36 2.19 7.25 8.07
C THR A 36 2.83 6.48 9.23
N LYS A 37 3.67 7.17 10.00
CA LYS A 37 4.19 6.64 11.27
C LYS A 37 3.24 7.11 12.36
N GLY A 38 2.46 6.18 12.92
CA GLY A 38 1.56 6.49 14.03
C GLY A 38 2.32 6.76 15.33
N LEU A 39 1.59 7.17 16.37
CA LEU A 39 2.11 7.40 17.74
C LEU A 39 2.79 6.15 18.34
N THR A 40 2.40 4.96 17.90
CA THR A 40 2.97 3.67 18.30
C THR A 40 4.30 3.33 17.61
N GLY A 41 4.79 4.17 16.70
CA GLY A 41 6.05 3.94 15.98
C GLY A 41 5.96 2.87 14.87
N VAL A 42 4.81 2.22 14.71
CA VAL A 42 4.58 1.26 13.62
C VAL A 42 4.35 2.03 12.30
N PRO A 43 5.19 1.83 11.28
CA PRO A 43 4.95 2.41 9.96
C PRO A 43 3.73 1.74 9.32
N SER A 44 2.70 2.52 9.06
CA SER A 44 1.53 2.10 8.28
C SER A 44 1.69 2.64 6.86
N THR A 45 1.67 1.76 5.88
CA THR A 45 1.72 2.17 4.47
C THR A 45 0.33 2.05 3.84
N GLU A 46 -0.18 3.15 3.30
CA GLU A 46 -1.41 3.22 2.53
C GLU A 46 -1.08 3.53 1.07
N HIS A 47 -1.40 2.61 0.17
CA HIS A 47 -1.24 2.78 -1.26
C HIS A 47 -2.58 3.15 -1.88
N ARG A 48 -2.66 4.25 -2.62
CA ARG A 48 -3.86 4.64 -3.37
C ARG A 48 -3.72 4.28 -4.83
N PHE A 49 -4.81 3.82 -5.41
CA PHE A 49 -4.92 3.43 -6.79
C PHE A 49 -6.17 4.04 -7.41
N ALA A 50 -6.07 4.46 -8.67
CA ALA A 50 -7.22 4.91 -9.44
C ALA A 50 -7.49 3.93 -10.57
N CYS A 51 -8.77 3.73 -10.87
CA CYS A 51 -9.18 3.06 -12.09
C CYS A 51 -9.37 4.10 -13.20
N PRO A 52 -8.55 4.12 -14.26
CA PRO A 52 -8.68 5.11 -15.32
C PRO A 52 -9.97 4.97 -16.14
N ALA A 53 -10.66 3.83 -16.06
CA ALA A 53 -11.89 3.58 -16.83
C ALA A 53 -13.18 3.88 -16.08
N CYS A 54 -13.17 3.73 -14.76
CA CYS A 54 -14.36 3.95 -13.93
C CYS A 54 -14.20 5.20 -13.03
N ASP A 55 -13.04 5.86 -13.05
CA ASP A 55 -12.58 6.90 -12.12
C ASP A 55 -12.64 6.50 -10.62
N ALA A 56 -12.97 5.24 -10.34
CA ALA A 56 -13.07 4.71 -9.00
C ALA A 56 -11.69 4.67 -8.34
N ARG A 57 -11.60 5.22 -7.13
CA ARG A 57 -10.38 5.22 -6.34
C ARG A 57 -10.42 4.09 -5.34
N TYR A 58 -9.27 3.52 -5.07
CA TYR A 58 -9.08 2.45 -4.11
C TYR A 58 -7.88 2.77 -3.25
N ARG A 59 -7.91 2.31 -2.01
CA ARG A 59 -6.76 2.30 -1.13
C ARG A 59 -6.49 0.90 -0.62
N TRP A 60 -5.22 0.57 -0.46
CA TRP A 60 -4.76 -0.61 0.23
C TRP A 60 -3.90 -0.17 1.41
N SER A 61 -4.23 -0.64 2.61
CA SER A 61 -3.41 -0.42 3.79
C SER A 61 -2.62 -1.70 4.09
N SER A 62 -1.30 -1.62 4.28
CA SER A 62 -0.50 -2.74 4.77
C SER A 62 -0.93 -3.21 6.16
N ARG A 63 -1.58 -2.32 6.91
CA ARG A 63 -2.09 -2.62 8.26
C ARG A 63 -3.38 -3.43 8.25
N ASP A 64 -4.25 -3.19 7.27
CA ASP A 64 -5.50 -3.93 7.09
C ASP A 64 -5.31 -5.15 6.16
N GLU A 65 -4.20 -5.19 5.41
CA GLU A 65 -3.95 -6.07 4.26
C GLU A 65 -5.12 -6.15 3.29
N ARG A 66 -5.95 -5.09 3.25
CA ARG A 66 -7.25 -5.09 2.59
C ARG A 66 -7.43 -3.85 1.74
N TRP A 67 -8.13 -4.07 0.63
CA TRP A 67 -8.56 -3.02 -0.28
C TRP A 67 -9.84 -2.37 0.24
N ARG A 68 -9.87 -1.04 0.22
CA ARG A 68 -11.07 -0.24 0.47
C ARG A 68 -11.27 0.67 -0.74
N GLU A 69 -12.49 0.69 -1.27
CA GLU A 69 -12.87 1.70 -2.25
C GLU A 69 -12.95 3.07 -1.56
N LEU A 70 -12.43 4.08 -2.24
CA LEU A 70 -12.57 5.49 -1.92
C LEU A 70 -13.65 6.00 -2.88
N SER A 71 -14.87 6.16 -2.35
CA SER A 71 -15.97 6.84 -3.05
C SER A 71 -15.64 8.31 -3.33
#